data_AF-A0AAU4A198-F1
#
_entry.id   AF-A0AAU4A198-F1
#
_cell.length_a   1.000
_cell.length_b   1.000
_cell.length_c   1.000
_cell.angle_alpha   90.00
_cell.angle_beta   90.00
_cell.angle_gamma   90.00
#
_symmetry.space_group_name_H-M   'P 1'
#
loop_
_entity.id
_entity.type
_entity.pdbx_description
1 polymer ?
#
loop_
_entity_poly.entity_id
_entity_poly.type
_entity_poly.pdbx_seq_one_letter_code
_entity_poly.pdbx_strand_id
1 'polypeptide(L)'
;MPRSRPGALRAARGRFEGRRPPAWARKLPPVDRMSAAASAEVHWVEHLGVPQLGPEREGRLAGLLRAYRAFLARPGGRLRLTASSCLACPSCALDDVAEVRDAIAESYRTLPPLARAALGRLLRDLDAEFRRRTLPDPDPPPAHWAHWYEYVDDWAEWGGVPLAWWHRRLYEGA
;
A
#
# COMPACT_ATOMS: atom_id res chain seq x y z
N MET A 1 -36.25 16.58 17.48
CA MET A 1 -35.30 15.61 16.92
C MET A 1 -35.39 15.62 15.40
N PRO A 2 -34.36 16.06 14.66
CA PRO A 2 -34.39 16.02 13.21
C PRO A 2 -34.23 14.57 12.76
N ARG A 3 -35.25 14.04 12.07
CA ARG A 3 -35.23 12.69 11.50
C ARG A 3 -34.44 12.73 10.19
N SER A 4 -33.31 12.04 10.14
CA SER A 4 -32.45 11.97 8.95
C SER A 4 -33.22 11.43 7.74
N ARG A 5 -33.17 12.16 6.61
CA ARG A 5 -33.83 11.79 5.35
C ARG A 5 -33.20 10.50 4.78
N PRO A 6 -33.99 9.60 4.16
CA PRO A 6 -33.51 8.31 3.61
C PRO A 6 -32.36 8.40 2.60
N GLY A 7 -32.11 9.58 2.01
CA GLY A 7 -30.98 9.84 1.12
C GLY A 7 -29.62 9.86 1.84
N ALA A 8 -29.56 10.32 3.09
CA ALA A 8 -28.31 10.37 3.87
C ALA A 8 -27.80 8.97 4.24
N LEU A 9 -28.72 8.00 4.41
CA LEU A 9 -28.37 6.58 4.62
C LEU A 9 -27.83 5.91 3.35
N ARG A 10 -28.17 6.42 2.15
CA ARG A 10 -27.66 5.88 0.89
C ARG A 10 -26.24 6.35 0.58
N ALA A 11 -25.86 7.55 1.03
CA ALA A 11 -24.48 8.03 0.92
C ALA A 11 -23.53 7.35 1.93
N ALA A 12 -24.04 6.92 3.08
CA ALA A 12 -23.30 6.10 4.05
C ALA A 12 -23.16 4.62 3.62
N ARG A 13 -24.00 4.18 2.68
CA ARG A 13 -23.96 2.84 2.09
C ARG A 13 -22.83 2.74 1.09
N GLY A 14 -21.65 2.37 1.57
CA GLY A 14 -20.45 2.24 0.74
C GLY A 14 -20.67 1.34 -0.48
N ARG A 15 -19.82 1.51 -1.51
CA ARG A 15 -19.82 0.83 -2.82
C ARG A 15 -20.07 -0.71 -2.77
N PHE A 16 -19.83 -1.34 -1.62
CA PHE A 16 -19.89 -2.79 -1.41
C PHE A 16 -20.89 -3.24 -0.33
N GLU A 17 -21.63 -2.34 0.32
CA GLU A 17 -22.55 -2.71 1.41
C GLU A 17 -23.67 -3.63 0.91
N GLY A 18 -23.84 -4.79 1.55
CA GLY A 18 -24.84 -5.79 1.18
C GLY A 18 -24.53 -6.58 -0.09
N ARG A 19 -23.40 -6.32 -0.78
CA ARG A 19 -23.00 -7.05 -1.98
C ARG A 19 -21.99 -8.15 -1.62
N ARG A 20 -22.10 -9.29 -2.30
CA ARG A 20 -21.14 -10.40 -2.16
C ARG A 20 -20.27 -10.49 -3.41
N PRO A 21 -18.99 -10.91 -3.28
CA PRO A 21 -18.15 -11.21 -4.43
C PRO A 21 -18.85 -12.19 -5.39
N PRO A 22 -18.73 -12.03 -6.72
CA PRO A 22 -19.22 -12.99 -7.70
C PRO A 22 -18.63 -14.39 -7.47
N ALA A 23 -19.32 -15.42 -7.97
CA ALA A 23 -18.88 -16.81 -7.81
C ALA A 23 -17.50 -17.08 -8.43
N TRP A 24 -17.15 -16.41 -9.55
CA TRP A 24 -15.84 -16.56 -10.18
C TRP A 24 -14.70 -16.09 -9.26
N ALA A 25 -14.90 -15.01 -8.49
CA ALA A 25 -13.88 -14.43 -7.64
C ALA A 25 -13.49 -15.37 -6.49
N ARG A 26 -14.42 -16.23 -6.06
CA ARG A 26 -14.20 -17.24 -5.01
C ARG A 26 -13.41 -18.46 -5.49
N LYS A 27 -13.30 -18.65 -6.80
CA LYS A 27 -12.53 -19.76 -7.41
C LYS A 27 -11.07 -19.39 -7.66
N LEU A 28 -10.74 -18.11 -7.55
CA LEU A 28 -9.37 -17.64 -7.74
C LEU A 28 -8.48 -17.98 -6.53
N PRO A 29 -7.16 -18.08 -6.73
CA PRO A 29 -6.23 -18.42 -5.66
C PRO A 29 -6.31 -17.43 -4.47
N PRO A 30 -5.94 -17.87 -3.26
CA PRO A 30 -5.81 -16.98 -2.11
C PRO A 30 -4.82 -15.83 -2.39
N VAL A 31 -5.13 -14.64 -1.89
CA VAL A 31 -4.23 -13.49 -1.90
C VAL A 31 -3.39 -13.56 -0.63
N ASP A 32 -2.09 -13.87 -0.78
CA ASP A 32 -1.16 -14.05 0.34
C ASP A 32 -1.73 -15.02 1.39
N ARG A 33 -1.76 -14.63 2.68
CA ARG A 33 -2.30 -15.39 3.80
C ARG A 33 -3.72 -14.98 4.17
N MET A 34 -4.45 -14.32 3.26
CA MET A 34 -5.85 -13.94 3.48
C MET A 34 -6.78 -15.15 3.37
N SER A 35 -7.91 -15.11 4.06
CA SER A 35 -8.94 -16.15 3.89
C SER A 35 -9.51 -16.14 2.47
N ALA A 36 -10.11 -17.26 2.03
CA ALA A 36 -10.72 -17.35 0.70
C ALA A 36 -11.81 -16.27 0.47
N ALA A 37 -12.61 -15.97 1.50
CA ALA A 37 -13.65 -14.94 1.41
C ALA A 37 -13.06 -13.52 1.23
N ALA A 38 -12.00 -13.20 1.98
CA ALA A 38 -11.32 -11.91 1.85
C ALA A 38 -10.56 -11.80 0.52
N SER A 39 -9.95 -12.89 0.06
CA SER A 39 -9.29 -12.97 -1.25
C SER A 39 -10.27 -12.74 -2.40
N ALA A 40 -11.48 -13.31 -2.31
CA ALA A 40 -12.52 -13.10 -3.31
C ALA A 40 -12.97 -11.64 -3.42
N GLU A 41 -13.00 -10.90 -2.30
CA GLU A 41 -13.28 -9.47 -2.30
C GLU A 41 -12.16 -8.66 -2.96
N VAL A 42 -10.89 -9.03 -2.75
CA VAL A 42 -9.75 -8.41 -3.44
C VAL A 42 -9.88 -8.61 -4.95
N HIS A 43 -10.02 -9.86 -5.41
CA HIS A 43 -10.15 -10.17 -6.83
C HIS A 43 -11.32 -9.44 -7.48
N TRP A 44 -12.43 -9.29 -6.76
CA TRP A 44 -13.58 -8.56 -7.24
C TRP A 44 -13.29 -7.07 -7.42
N VAL A 45 -12.59 -6.43 -6.48
CA VAL A 45 -12.18 -5.01 -6.60
C VAL A 45 -11.19 -4.82 -7.72
N GLU A 46 -10.17 -5.67 -7.82
CA GLU A 46 -9.14 -5.58 -8.85
C GLU A 46 -9.75 -5.68 -10.26
N HIS A 47 -10.73 -6.57 -10.44
CA HIS A 47 -11.49 -6.69 -11.68
C HIS A 47 -12.33 -5.45 -12.02
N LEU A 48 -12.77 -4.67 -11.01
CA LEU A 48 -13.57 -3.45 -11.20
C LEU A 48 -12.72 -2.17 -11.36
N GLY A 49 -11.41 -2.23 -11.10
CA GLY A 49 -10.58 -1.05 -10.82
C GLY A 49 -9.68 -0.56 -11.95
N VAL A 50 -9.12 -1.43 -12.80
CA VAL A 50 -8.10 -1.05 -13.80
C VAL A 50 -8.13 -1.99 -15.03
N PRO A 51 -7.86 -1.51 -16.26
CA PRO A 51 -7.56 -2.36 -17.42
C PRO A 51 -6.34 -3.23 -17.11
N GLN A 52 -6.44 -4.53 -17.38
CA GLN A 52 -5.45 -5.51 -16.96
C GLN A 52 -4.05 -5.16 -17.44
N LEU A 53 -3.11 -4.99 -16.49
CA LEU A 53 -1.68 -4.98 -16.76
C LEU A 53 -1.26 -6.44 -16.98
N GLY A 54 -1.67 -6.99 -18.13
CA GLY A 54 -1.31 -8.34 -18.59
C GLY A 54 -1.76 -9.49 -17.67
N PRO A 55 -1.63 -10.74 -18.14
CA PRO A 55 -1.96 -11.93 -17.37
C PRO A 55 -0.81 -12.25 -16.41
N GLU A 56 -0.57 -11.41 -15.40
CA GLU A 56 0.15 -11.90 -14.24
C GLU A 56 -0.79 -12.89 -13.53
N ARG A 57 -0.36 -14.15 -13.38
CA ARG A 57 -1.15 -15.22 -12.74
C ARG A 57 -1.54 -14.90 -11.28
N GLU A 58 -0.99 -13.82 -10.73
CA GLU A 58 -1.12 -13.35 -9.37
C GLU A 58 -1.63 -11.90 -9.42
N GLY A 59 -2.75 -11.61 -8.75
CA GLY A 59 -3.38 -10.28 -8.76
C GLY A 59 -2.47 -9.18 -8.21
N ARG A 60 -2.79 -7.91 -8.47
CA ARG A 60 -1.93 -6.74 -8.15
C ARG A 60 -1.51 -6.72 -6.67
N LEU A 61 -2.47 -6.87 -5.75
CA LEU A 61 -2.20 -6.86 -4.32
C LEU A 61 -1.34 -8.04 -3.88
N ALA A 62 -1.51 -9.21 -4.50
CA ALA A 62 -0.70 -10.38 -4.20
C ALA A 62 0.76 -10.14 -4.64
N GLY A 63 0.99 -9.57 -5.83
CA GLY A 63 2.31 -9.15 -6.29
C GLY A 63 2.98 -8.13 -5.37
N LEU A 64 2.24 -7.11 -4.91
CA LEU A 64 2.73 -6.11 -3.96
C LEU A 64 3.09 -6.71 -2.60
N LEU A 65 2.26 -7.60 -2.05
CA LEU A 65 2.55 -8.28 -0.78
C LEU A 65 3.77 -9.20 -0.89
N ARG A 66 3.93 -9.88 -2.04
CA ARG A 66 5.11 -10.69 -2.34
C ARG A 66 6.37 -9.83 -2.38
N ALA A 67 6.34 -8.69 -3.09
CA ALA A 67 7.46 -7.74 -3.13
C ALA A 67 7.81 -7.21 -1.73
N TYR A 68 6.79 -6.84 -0.94
CA TYR A 68 7.01 -6.33 0.40
C TYR A 68 7.64 -7.38 1.33
N ARG A 69 7.16 -8.63 1.28
CA ARG A 69 7.77 -9.75 2.02
C ARG A 69 9.18 -10.05 1.54
N ALA A 70 9.45 -10.00 0.24
CA ALA A 70 10.78 -10.25 -0.32
C ALA A 70 11.79 -9.22 0.20
N PHE A 71 11.42 -7.93 0.22
CA PHE A 71 12.23 -6.89 0.86
C PHE A 71 12.50 -7.23 2.34
N LEU A 72 11.46 -7.56 3.11
CA LEU A 72 11.58 -7.92 4.52
C LEU A 72 12.29 -9.25 4.78
N ALA A 73 12.54 -10.07 3.76
CA ALA A 73 13.27 -11.32 3.84
C ALA A 73 14.75 -11.18 3.45
N ARG A 74 15.18 -10.02 2.90
CA ARG A 74 16.59 -9.75 2.57
C ARG A 74 17.47 -10.04 3.79
N PRO A 75 18.66 -10.65 3.64
CA PRO A 75 19.57 -10.88 4.76
C PRO A 75 20.11 -9.55 5.33
N GLY A 76 20.59 -9.56 6.57
CA GLY A 76 21.21 -8.40 7.24
C GLY A 76 20.42 -7.87 8.45
N GLY A 77 21.07 -7.12 9.32
CA GLY A 77 20.42 -6.59 10.55
C GLY A 77 19.45 -5.44 10.26
N ARG A 78 19.96 -4.36 9.67
CA ARG A 78 19.18 -3.18 9.27
C ARG A 78 19.13 -3.07 7.75
N LEU A 79 17.92 -3.07 7.21
CA LEU A 79 17.63 -2.80 5.81
C LEU A 79 17.59 -1.30 5.59
N ARG A 80 18.28 -0.84 4.56
CA ARG A 80 18.11 0.49 3.99
C ARG A 80 17.14 0.39 2.81
N LEU A 81 16.39 1.45 2.57
CA LEU A 81 15.49 1.51 1.43
C LEU A 81 16.31 1.75 0.16
N THR A 82 15.87 1.31 -1.00
CA THR A 82 16.55 1.62 -2.26
C THR A 82 15.55 2.39 -3.11
N ALA A 83 15.90 3.62 -3.49
CA ALA A 83 15.03 4.41 -4.35
C ALA A 83 15.02 3.78 -5.74
N SER A 84 13.86 3.67 -6.37
CA SER A 84 13.80 3.18 -7.74
C SER A 84 14.51 4.17 -8.67
N SER A 85 15.43 3.68 -9.49
CA SER A 85 16.09 4.49 -10.51
C SER A 85 15.16 4.86 -11.68
N CYS A 86 13.96 4.25 -11.76
CA CYS A 86 13.00 4.48 -12.84
C CYS A 86 11.56 4.30 -12.37
N LEU A 87 10.96 5.34 -11.79
CA LEU A 87 9.57 5.34 -11.33
C LEU A 87 8.55 5.24 -12.47
N ALA A 88 8.91 5.63 -13.69
CA ALA A 88 8.04 5.56 -14.87
C ALA A 88 7.77 4.11 -15.31
N CYS A 89 8.61 3.16 -14.89
CA CYS A 89 8.44 1.75 -15.22
C CYS A 89 7.74 1.01 -14.06
N PRO A 90 6.54 0.43 -14.28
CA PRO A 90 5.80 -0.26 -13.21
C PRO A 90 6.56 -1.39 -12.52
N SER A 91 7.44 -2.10 -13.25
CA SER A 91 8.26 -3.16 -12.65
C SER A 91 9.41 -2.61 -11.82
N CYS A 92 10.07 -1.54 -12.27
CA CYS A 92 11.17 -0.92 -11.53
C CYS A 92 10.67 -0.17 -10.29
N ALA A 93 9.42 0.31 -10.29
CA ALA A 93 8.80 0.90 -9.11
C ALA A 93 8.69 -0.12 -7.95
N LEU A 94 8.66 -1.43 -8.23
CA LEU A 94 8.63 -2.46 -7.19
C LEU A 94 9.96 -2.64 -6.45
N ASP A 95 11.06 -2.10 -6.98
CA ASP A 95 12.36 -2.08 -6.30
C ASP A 95 12.36 -1.09 -5.12
N ASP A 96 11.47 -0.10 -5.17
CA ASP A 96 11.24 0.84 -4.08
C ASP A 96 10.12 0.34 -3.15
N VAL A 97 10.52 -0.12 -1.97
CA VAL A 97 9.58 -0.67 -0.99
C VAL A 97 8.60 0.39 -0.44
N ALA A 98 8.95 1.68 -0.48
CA ALA A 98 8.05 2.73 -0.04
C ALA A 98 6.91 2.92 -1.06
N GLU A 99 7.22 2.89 -2.35
CA GLU A 99 6.24 2.88 -3.44
C GLU A 99 5.34 1.63 -3.39
N VAL A 100 5.93 0.45 -3.13
CA VAL A 100 5.15 -0.77 -2.88
C VAL A 100 4.17 -0.56 -1.73
N ARG A 101 4.61 0.09 -0.64
CA ARG A 101 3.77 0.31 0.54
C ARG A 101 2.66 1.33 0.28
N ASP A 102 2.89 2.33 -0.56
CA ASP A 102 1.88 3.28 -1.03
C ASP A 102 0.84 2.61 -1.92
N ALA A 103 1.26 1.76 -2.86
CA ALA A 103 0.35 1.00 -3.70
C ALA A 103 -0.53 0.04 -2.87
N ILE A 104 0.01 -0.56 -1.80
CA ILE A 104 -0.78 -1.34 -0.84
C ILE A 104 -1.73 -0.44 -0.04
N ALA A 105 -1.31 0.77 0.37
CA ALA A 105 -2.17 1.72 1.09
C ALA A 105 -3.35 2.20 0.23
N GLU A 106 -3.14 2.44 -1.06
CA GLU A 106 -4.21 2.75 -2.02
C GLU A 106 -5.18 1.55 -2.14
N SER A 107 -4.64 0.35 -2.28
CA SER A 107 -5.45 -0.87 -2.33
C SER A 107 -6.29 -1.01 -1.05
N TYR A 108 -5.69 -0.81 0.12
CA TYR A 108 -6.39 -0.84 1.42
C TYR A 108 -7.58 0.13 1.49
N ARG A 109 -7.43 1.34 0.94
CA ARG A 109 -8.50 2.36 0.93
C ARG A 109 -9.69 1.93 0.08
N THR A 110 -9.48 1.18 -1.00
CA THR A 110 -10.54 0.79 -1.94
C THR A 110 -11.23 -0.53 -1.63
N LEU A 111 -10.65 -1.38 -0.77
CA LEU A 111 -11.19 -2.71 -0.43
C LEU A 111 -12.53 -2.68 0.35
N PRO A 112 -13.39 -3.70 0.20
CA PRO A 112 -14.54 -3.90 1.08
C PRO A 112 -14.11 -4.21 2.52
N PRO A 113 -15.01 -4.10 3.51
CA PRO A 113 -14.67 -4.20 4.93
C PRO A 113 -13.95 -5.50 5.34
N LEU A 114 -14.36 -6.66 4.80
CA LEU A 114 -13.77 -7.95 5.20
C LEU A 114 -12.35 -8.09 4.66
N ALA A 115 -12.12 -7.80 3.38
CA ALA A 115 -10.80 -7.76 2.77
C ALA A 115 -9.90 -6.69 3.43
N ARG A 116 -10.44 -5.49 3.68
CA ARG A 116 -9.72 -4.42 4.37
C ARG A 116 -9.28 -4.86 5.76
N ALA A 117 -10.15 -5.48 6.56
CA ALA A 117 -9.80 -5.98 7.88
C ALA A 117 -8.75 -7.10 7.83
N ALA A 118 -8.84 -7.99 6.85
CA ALA A 118 -7.84 -9.05 6.64
C ALA A 118 -6.49 -8.47 6.23
N LEU A 119 -6.44 -7.55 5.27
CA LEU A 119 -5.23 -6.86 4.86
C LEU A 119 -4.63 -6.05 6.02
N GLY A 120 -5.45 -5.36 6.82
CA GLY A 120 -4.99 -4.61 7.98
C GLY A 120 -4.31 -5.47 9.05
N ARG A 121 -4.74 -6.73 9.23
CA ARG A 121 -4.04 -7.67 10.11
C ARG A 121 -2.68 -8.06 9.56
N LEU A 122 -2.59 -8.39 8.27
CA LEU A 122 -1.31 -8.72 7.62
C LEU A 122 -0.34 -7.53 7.66
N LEU A 123 -0.83 -6.34 7.35
CA LEU A 123 -0.04 -5.11 7.36
C LEU A 123 0.49 -4.78 8.74
N ARG A 124 -0.25 -5.08 9.82
CA ARG A 124 0.25 -4.82 11.17
C ARG A 124 1.57 -5.54 11.44
N ASP A 125 1.65 -6.81 11.08
CA ASP A 125 2.84 -7.63 11.33
C ASP A 125 3.98 -7.24 10.37
N LEU A 126 3.66 -7.00 9.09
CA LEU A 126 4.62 -6.56 8.08
C LEU A 126 5.18 -5.16 8.39
N ASP A 127 4.33 -4.22 8.80
CA ASP A 127 4.74 -2.86 9.16
C ASP A 127 5.57 -2.87 10.46
N ALA A 128 5.26 -3.75 11.42
CA ALA A 128 6.08 -3.93 12.62
C ALA A 128 7.47 -4.49 12.27
N GLU A 129 7.53 -5.47 11.38
CA GLU A 129 8.78 -6.00 10.84
C GLU A 129 9.58 -4.91 10.12
N PHE A 130 8.91 -4.16 9.24
CA PHE A 130 9.53 -3.07 8.50
C PHE A 130 10.13 -2.04 9.44
N ARG A 131 9.39 -1.60 10.47
CA ARG A 131 9.92 -0.68 11.50
C ARG A 131 11.10 -1.26 12.27
N ARG A 132 11.08 -2.57 12.56
CA ARG A 132 12.19 -3.22 13.26
C ARG A 132 13.42 -3.32 12.38
N ARG A 133 13.26 -3.50 11.08
CA ARG A 133 14.37 -3.73 10.15
C ARG A 133 14.87 -2.46 9.47
N THR A 134 14.09 -1.39 9.36
CA THR A 134 14.54 -0.12 8.75
C THR A 134 14.91 0.92 9.81
N LEU A 135 15.82 1.82 9.46
CA LEU A 135 16.22 2.93 10.34
C LEU A 135 15.38 4.17 10.01
N PRO A 136 14.88 4.91 11.02
CA PRO A 136 14.28 6.22 10.79
C PRO A 136 15.32 7.17 10.20
N ASP A 137 14.86 8.08 9.36
CA ASP A 137 15.65 9.26 8.98
C ASP A 137 15.91 10.08 10.26
N PRO A 138 17.15 10.48 10.59
CA PRO A 138 17.39 11.46 11.64
C PRO A 138 16.57 12.73 11.37
N ASP A 139 16.07 13.36 12.44
CA ASP A 139 15.43 14.65 12.27
C ASP A 139 16.43 15.60 11.58
N PRO A 140 16.02 16.26 10.49
CA PRO A 140 16.89 17.18 9.77
C PRO A 140 17.49 18.22 10.75
N PRO A 141 18.83 18.39 10.89
CA PRO A 141 19.41 19.41 11.76
C PRO A 141 18.96 20.84 11.37
N PRO A 142 18.66 21.77 12.28
CA PRO A 142 18.04 23.07 11.95
C PRO A 142 18.75 24.00 10.94
N ALA A 143 19.90 23.62 10.36
CA ALA A 143 20.73 24.43 9.46
C ALA A 143 20.83 23.93 8.00
N HIS A 144 20.36 22.73 7.65
CA HIS A 144 20.48 22.20 6.26
C HIS A 144 19.23 22.43 5.39
N TRP A 145 18.19 23.11 5.92
CA TRP A 145 17.06 23.60 5.10
C TRP A 145 17.48 24.65 4.06
N ALA A 146 18.71 25.17 4.14
CA ALA A 146 19.19 26.24 3.27
C ALA A 146 19.92 25.75 2.00
N HIS A 147 20.21 24.45 1.83
CA HIS A 147 21.03 23.97 0.69
C HIS A 147 20.50 22.72 -0.04
N TRP A 148 19.35 22.16 0.36
CA TRP A 148 18.75 20.99 -0.32
C TRP A 148 17.62 21.38 -1.31
N TYR A 149 17.65 22.57 -1.89
CA TYR A 149 16.65 22.98 -2.90
C TYR A 149 17.02 22.60 -4.34
N GLU A 150 18.18 21.97 -4.59
CA GLU A 150 18.63 21.71 -5.97
C GLU A 150 18.37 20.28 -6.47
N TYR A 151 17.98 19.36 -5.59
CA TYR A 151 17.50 18.02 -5.96
C TYR A 151 16.44 17.59 -4.94
N VAL A 152 15.18 17.49 -5.35
CA VAL A 152 14.01 17.01 -4.58
C VAL A 152 13.24 18.05 -3.74
N ASP A 153 12.88 19.19 -4.34
CA ASP A 153 11.84 20.11 -3.81
C ASP A 153 10.40 19.55 -3.89
N ASP A 154 10.21 18.33 -4.41
CA ASP A 154 8.87 17.80 -4.75
C ASP A 154 8.31 16.79 -3.73
N TRP A 155 9.11 16.30 -2.77
CA TRP A 155 8.70 15.16 -1.91
C TRP A 155 8.29 15.55 -0.47
N ALA A 156 8.70 16.70 0.06
CA ALA A 156 8.50 16.96 1.50
C ALA A 156 7.17 17.64 1.86
N GLU A 157 6.54 18.44 0.98
CA GLU A 157 5.49 19.37 1.42
C GLU A 157 4.40 19.67 0.38
N TRP A 158 4.05 18.73 -0.50
CA TRP A 158 2.94 18.93 -1.46
C TRP A 158 1.56 18.89 -0.76
N GLY A 159 1.27 19.90 0.07
CA GLY A 159 -0.05 20.18 0.67
C GLY A 159 -0.12 20.22 2.20
N GLY A 160 1.01 20.28 2.93
CA GLY A 160 0.99 20.27 4.41
C GLY A 160 0.55 18.93 5.02
N VAL A 161 0.50 17.87 4.21
CA VAL A 161 0.24 16.51 4.69
C VAL A 161 1.59 15.88 5.03
N PRO A 162 1.80 15.46 6.30
CA PRO A 162 3.06 14.83 6.65
C PRO A 162 3.26 13.55 5.84
N LEU A 163 4.47 13.36 5.30
CA LEU A 163 4.86 12.12 4.62
C LEU A 163 4.46 10.90 5.46
N ALA A 164 3.96 9.86 4.80
CA ALA A 164 3.62 8.61 5.45
C ALA A 164 4.86 8.04 6.16
N TRP A 165 4.65 7.39 7.31
CA TRP A 165 5.77 7.06 8.22
C TRP A 165 6.82 6.13 7.59
N TRP A 166 6.45 5.33 6.56
CA TRP A 166 7.39 4.45 5.86
C TRP A 166 8.35 5.19 4.93
N HIS A 167 8.01 6.41 4.50
CA HIS A 167 8.90 7.31 3.75
C HIS A 167 9.91 8.03 4.63
N ARG A 168 9.69 8.07 5.95
CA ARG A 168 10.62 8.65 6.94
C ARG A 168 11.68 7.64 7.37
N ARG A 169 12.39 7.09 6.39
CA ARG A 169 13.36 6.00 6.55
C ARG A 169 14.56 6.23 5.65
N LEU A 170 15.74 5.81 6.12
CA LEU A 170 16.98 5.99 5.39
C LEU A 170 17.02 5.15 4.10
N TYR A 171 17.31 5.83 2.99
CA TYR A 171 17.61 5.22 1.71
C TYR A 171 19.12 4.91 1.56
N GLU A 172 19.45 3.93 0.74
CA GLU A 172 20.80 3.60 0.29
C GLU A 172 21.25 4.74 -0.63
N GLY A 173 22.24 5.54 -0.20
CA GLY A 173 22.88 6.54 -1.06
C GLY A 173 22.48 8.01 -0.83
N ALA A 174 22.15 8.41 0.40
CA ALA A 174 22.29 9.81 0.82
C ALA A 174 23.77 10.13 1.13
#